data_AF-A0A0F9DH16-F1
#
_entry.id   AF-A0A0F9DH16-F1
#
_cell.length_a   1.000
_cell.length_b   1.000
_cell.length_c   1.000
_cell.angle_alpha   90.00
_cell.angle_beta   90.00
_cell.angle_gamma   90.00
#
_symmetry.space_group_name_H-M   'P 1'
#
loop_
_entity.id
_entity.type
_entity.pdbx_description
1 polymer ?
#
loop_
_entity_poly.entity_id
_entity_poly.type
_entity_poly.pdbx_seq_one_letter_code
_entity_poly.pdbx_strand_id
1 'polypeptide(L)'
;QIVLDTAYQIVILPHTLSIEIIFASTLVKSEEFFISANVTYANQRNSNLLSLSSITGLHKAQGINVTFVITAINDAGTEVRFTKVGVTNENGIVQVSLDSLETENLIDILSITASIEEIFGYVGSFSETTTDLKLKIKDQNEFLGLLDDIYNFILEQIIIVVAVLATIIVIIVYFLRKLRRRQSKFTMYAQESEDASAEIDGLRSMHGIIMSAGSTGIPFYEYTFTSARTSIDTALISGITTALSMFLNELNEEVLGFEHMERAGVSITSHKSDLSTMMVISDAPLPPIILEQLKNGHHAIENKFSKQLMIPERMMDIEPINITNELVSKSLKLNLKEDVIIRINNLKKLQKRKSISRKIRNDMGALKKLNKLSDDTHELLNLEMILTFLKSKNIDHTTACRIIYLAYVNFIIVPI
;
A
#
# COMPACT_ATOMS: atom_id res chain seq x y z
N GLN A 1 -123.73 -24.33 24.78
CA GLN A 1 -123.36 -25.72 24.45
C GLN A 1 -123.53 -25.91 22.95
N ILE A 2 -122.44 -26.01 22.20
CA ILE A 2 -122.09 -27.08 21.26
C ILE A 2 -120.57 -27.06 21.23
N VAL A 3 -120.00 -28.24 21.47
CA VAL A 3 -118.58 -28.57 21.46
C VAL A 3 -118.09 -28.54 20.00
N LEU A 4 -116.91 -27.96 19.78
CA LEU A 4 -116.08 -28.30 18.62
C LEU A 4 -114.68 -28.60 19.16
N ASP A 5 -114.52 -29.86 19.55
CA ASP A 5 -113.25 -30.57 19.59
C ASP A 5 -112.70 -30.58 18.16
N THR A 6 -111.94 -29.55 17.78
CA THR A 6 -111.00 -29.70 16.68
C THR A 6 -109.73 -30.29 17.27
N ALA A 7 -109.67 -31.62 17.31
CA ALA A 7 -108.41 -32.32 17.45
C ALA A 7 -107.51 -31.88 16.28
N TYR A 8 -106.57 -30.98 16.55
CA TYR A 8 -105.57 -30.58 15.58
C TYR A 8 -104.73 -31.81 15.26
N GLN A 9 -104.84 -32.34 14.03
CA GLN A 9 -103.84 -33.27 13.51
C GLN A 9 -102.54 -32.49 13.31
N ILE A 10 -101.65 -32.57 14.30
CA ILE A 10 -100.30 -32.05 14.19
C ILE A 10 -99.51 -33.07 13.39
N VAL A 11 -99.33 -32.81 12.10
CA VAL A 11 -98.35 -33.54 11.28
C VAL A 11 -96.99 -32.92 11.57
N ILE A 12 -96.16 -33.60 12.36
CA ILE A 12 -94.76 -33.21 12.54
C ILE A 12 -94.02 -33.66 11.28
N LEU A 13 -93.64 -32.71 10.43
CA LEU A 13 -92.78 -33.00 9.30
C LEU A 13 -91.35 -33.27 9.81
N PRO A 14 -90.63 -34.24 9.23
CA PRO A 14 -89.26 -34.48 9.63
C PRO A 14 -88.42 -33.25 9.24
N HIS A 15 -87.47 -32.89 10.10
CA HIS A 15 -86.70 -31.68 9.92
C HIS A 15 -85.63 -31.84 8.82
N THR A 16 -85.38 -30.76 8.09
CA THR A 16 -84.22 -30.63 7.19
C THR A 16 -83.11 -29.88 7.90
N LEU A 17 -81.86 -30.35 7.75
CA LEU A 17 -80.68 -29.74 8.34
C LEU A 17 -79.83 -29.06 7.27
N SER A 18 -79.09 -28.03 7.66
CA SER A 18 -78.04 -27.41 6.85
C SER A 18 -76.77 -27.37 7.66
N ILE A 19 -75.66 -27.71 7.01
CA ILE A 19 -74.31 -27.77 7.59
C ILE A 19 -73.48 -26.66 6.92
N GLU A 20 -72.81 -25.84 7.71
CA GLU A 20 -71.82 -24.87 7.25
C GLU A 20 -70.47 -25.19 7.90
N ILE A 21 -69.43 -25.42 7.09
CA ILE A 21 -68.09 -25.80 7.58
C ILE A 21 -67.25 -24.53 7.79
N ILE A 22 -66.57 -24.45 8.94
CA ILE A 22 -65.74 -23.32 9.36
C ILE A 22 -64.36 -23.86 9.76
N PHE A 23 -63.29 -23.31 9.21
CA PHE A 23 -61.91 -23.72 9.52
C PHE A 23 -60.96 -22.50 9.51
N ALA A 24 -59.83 -22.62 10.19
CA ALA A 24 -58.80 -21.59 10.18
C ALA A 24 -58.10 -21.50 8.81
N SER A 25 -57.77 -20.31 8.34
CA SER A 25 -57.15 -20.09 7.02
C SER A 25 -55.67 -20.50 6.93
N THR A 26 -55.05 -20.88 8.04
CA THR A 26 -53.62 -21.23 8.13
C THR A 26 -53.48 -22.52 8.91
N LEU A 27 -52.70 -23.47 8.36
CA LEU A 27 -52.28 -24.70 9.04
C LEU A 27 -50.79 -24.57 9.37
N VAL A 28 -50.43 -24.80 10.62
CA VAL A 28 -49.03 -24.83 11.08
C VAL A 28 -48.67 -26.30 11.29
N LYS A 29 -47.59 -26.77 10.65
CA LYS A 29 -47.15 -28.16 10.80
C LYS A 29 -46.80 -28.44 12.27
N SER A 30 -47.15 -29.64 12.74
CA SER A 30 -46.93 -30.09 14.12
C SER A 30 -47.75 -29.37 15.20
N GLU A 31 -48.79 -28.63 14.82
CA GLU A 31 -49.77 -28.04 15.74
C GLU A 31 -51.19 -28.58 15.47
N GLU A 32 -52.07 -28.50 16.47
CA GLU A 32 -53.47 -28.94 16.30
C GLU A 32 -54.22 -28.03 15.33
N PHE A 33 -54.92 -28.62 14.36
CA PHE A 33 -55.73 -27.88 13.39
C PHE A 33 -57.22 -28.12 13.63
N PHE A 34 -57.96 -27.06 13.96
CA PHE A 34 -59.37 -27.15 14.32
C PHE A 34 -60.30 -26.90 13.13
N ILE A 35 -61.29 -27.78 12.99
CA ILE A 35 -62.36 -27.70 12.00
C ILE A 35 -63.68 -27.74 12.75
N SER A 36 -64.57 -26.81 12.43
CA SER A 36 -65.89 -26.71 13.04
C SER A 36 -66.98 -26.83 11.98
N ALA A 37 -68.16 -27.29 12.38
CA ALA A 37 -69.36 -27.19 11.56
C ALA A 37 -70.52 -26.61 12.38
N ASN A 38 -71.30 -25.75 11.73
CA ASN A 38 -72.49 -25.11 12.25
C ASN A 38 -73.72 -25.79 11.66
N VAL A 39 -74.50 -26.47 12.49
CA VAL A 39 -75.69 -27.22 12.07
C VAL A 39 -76.95 -26.45 12.45
N THR A 40 -77.75 -26.14 11.43
CA THR A 40 -78.97 -25.34 11.57
C THR A 40 -80.17 -26.07 11.00
N TYR A 41 -81.36 -25.75 11.51
CA TYR A 41 -82.60 -26.24 10.93
C TYR A 41 -82.92 -25.45 9.64
N ALA A 42 -82.87 -26.14 8.50
CA ALA A 42 -83.09 -25.56 7.19
C ALA A 42 -84.60 -25.48 6.89
N ASN A 43 -85.32 -24.53 7.46
CA ASN A 43 -86.74 -24.35 7.14
C ASN A 43 -86.90 -23.65 5.77
N GLN A 44 -87.54 -24.32 4.80
CA GLN A 44 -88.00 -23.66 3.59
C GLN A 44 -89.09 -22.64 3.97
N ARG A 45 -88.81 -21.35 3.76
CA ARG A 45 -89.72 -20.22 4.09
C ARG A 45 -91.09 -20.23 3.39
N ASN A 46 -91.39 -21.23 2.55
CA ASN A 46 -92.58 -21.24 1.68
C ASN A 46 -93.66 -22.26 2.08
N SER A 47 -93.67 -22.77 3.31
CA SER A 47 -94.82 -23.54 3.80
C SER A 47 -95.51 -22.80 4.96
N ASN A 48 -96.84 -22.66 4.90
CA ASN A 48 -97.68 -22.06 5.95
C ASN A 48 -97.77 -22.95 7.22
N LEU A 49 -96.70 -23.66 7.56
CA LEU A 49 -96.63 -24.66 8.62
C LEU A 49 -95.73 -24.17 9.75
N LEU A 50 -96.14 -24.43 10.99
CA LEU A 50 -95.38 -24.09 12.20
C LEU A 50 -94.12 -24.96 12.27
N SER A 51 -92.95 -24.34 12.12
CA SER A 51 -91.67 -25.03 12.31
C SER A 51 -91.26 -25.05 13.78
N LEU A 52 -90.50 -26.06 14.21
CA LEU A 52 -89.98 -26.12 15.59
C LEU A 52 -89.12 -24.88 15.94
N SER A 53 -88.37 -24.34 14.97
CA SER A 53 -87.61 -23.10 15.16
C SER A 53 -88.50 -21.87 15.40
N SER A 54 -89.73 -21.88 14.85
CA SER A 54 -90.73 -20.83 15.06
C SER A 54 -91.34 -20.89 16.46
N ILE A 55 -91.39 -22.07 17.07
CA ILE A 55 -92.00 -22.32 18.38
C ILE A 55 -90.97 -22.18 19.50
N THR A 56 -89.73 -22.64 19.28
CA THR A 56 -88.69 -22.69 20.31
C THR A 56 -87.74 -21.48 20.28
N GLY A 57 -87.72 -20.71 19.19
CA GLY A 57 -86.72 -19.66 18.96
C GLY A 57 -85.30 -20.21 18.70
N LEU A 58 -85.13 -21.53 18.70
CA LEU A 58 -83.85 -22.20 18.47
C LEU A 58 -83.68 -22.47 16.97
N HIS A 59 -82.76 -21.74 16.35
CA HIS A 59 -82.36 -21.96 14.95
C HIS A 59 -81.24 -23.00 14.80
N LYS A 60 -80.76 -23.57 15.92
CA LYS A 60 -79.54 -24.37 16.01
C LYS A 60 -79.87 -25.79 16.50
N ALA A 61 -79.27 -26.78 15.87
CA ALA A 61 -79.56 -28.18 16.16
C ALA A 61 -78.54 -28.75 17.15
N GLN A 62 -78.99 -29.07 18.36
CA GLN A 62 -78.15 -29.61 19.45
C GLN A 62 -78.20 -31.14 19.51
N GLY A 63 -77.10 -31.77 19.91
CA GLY A 63 -77.04 -33.21 20.17
C GLY A 63 -76.97 -34.08 18.91
N ILE A 64 -76.61 -33.48 17.76
CA ILE A 64 -76.50 -34.18 16.48
C ILE A 64 -75.06 -34.65 16.27
N ASN A 65 -74.90 -35.94 15.94
CA ASN A 65 -73.61 -36.49 15.53
C ASN A 65 -73.27 -36.05 14.11
N VAL A 66 -72.10 -35.43 13.94
CA VAL A 66 -71.57 -35.01 12.64
C VAL A 66 -70.24 -35.71 12.40
N THR A 67 -70.14 -36.39 11.27
CA THR A 67 -68.93 -37.09 10.81
C THR A 67 -68.20 -36.22 9.80
N PHE A 68 -66.95 -35.86 10.13
CA PHE A 68 -66.02 -35.15 9.25
C PHE A 68 -65.10 -36.15 8.55
N VAL A 69 -65.01 -36.05 7.23
CA VAL A 69 -64.02 -36.73 6.40
C VAL A 69 -63.11 -35.67 5.79
N ILE A 70 -61.84 -35.69 6.18
CA ILE A 70 -60.83 -34.72 5.76
C ILE A 70 -59.86 -35.46 4.84
N THR A 71 -59.77 -35.04 3.58
CA THR A 71 -58.83 -35.59 2.60
C THR A 71 -57.67 -34.63 2.42
N ALA A 72 -56.44 -35.11 2.65
CA ALA A 72 -55.23 -34.30 2.63
C ALA A 72 -54.12 -34.99 1.82
N ILE A 73 -53.12 -34.24 1.38
CA ILE A 73 -51.90 -34.77 0.74
C ILE A 73 -50.77 -34.72 1.76
N ASN A 74 -50.04 -35.83 1.93
CA ASN A 74 -48.86 -35.87 2.79
C ASN A 74 -47.56 -35.47 2.08
N ASP A 75 -46.46 -35.34 2.82
CA ASP A 75 -45.13 -34.98 2.31
C ASP A 75 -44.59 -35.94 1.23
N ALA A 76 -45.13 -37.17 1.15
CA ALA A 76 -44.81 -38.15 0.12
C ALA A 76 -45.67 -38.00 -1.16
N GLY A 77 -46.58 -37.02 -1.22
CA GLY A 77 -47.50 -36.79 -2.33
C GLY A 77 -48.67 -37.78 -2.40
N THR A 78 -48.93 -38.53 -1.31
CA THR A 78 -50.03 -39.51 -1.24
C THR A 78 -51.23 -38.94 -0.51
N GLU A 79 -52.44 -39.29 -0.97
CA GLU A 79 -53.69 -38.90 -0.32
C GLU A 79 -53.90 -39.69 0.98
N VAL A 80 -54.16 -38.96 2.06
CA VAL A 80 -54.49 -39.48 3.39
C VAL A 80 -55.88 -38.99 3.78
N ARG A 81 -56.65 -39.86 4.45
CA ARG A 81 -58.02 -39.55 4.89
C ARG A 81 -58.13 -39.66 6.41
N PHE A 82 -58.64 -38.62 7.04
CA PHE A 82 -58.95 -38.58 8.47
C PHE A 82 -60.47 -38.55 8.66
N THR A 83 -60.98 -39.42 9.53
CA THR A 83 -62.40 -39.43 9.90
C THR A 83 -62.55 -39.08 11.37
N LYS A 84 -63.26 -38.00 11.66
CA LYS A 84 -63.51 -37.51 13.03
C LYS A 84 -65.02 -37.39 13.25
N VAL A 85 -65.49 -37.72 14.44
CA VAL A 85 -66.92 -37.61 14.80
C VAL A 85 -67.03 -36.69 16.00
N GLY A 86 -67.98 -35.75 15.94
CA GLY A 86 -68.30 -34.88 17.05
C GLY A 86 -69.80 -34.70 17.22
N VAL A 87 -70.21 -34.13 18.36
CA VAL A 87 -71.61 -33.88 18.69
C VAL A 87 -71.85 -32.37 18.79
N THR A 88 -72.94 -31.87 18.22
CA THR A 88 -73.27 -30.44 18.29
C THR A 88 -73.64 -29.99 19.71
N ASN A 89 -73.09 -28.85 20.14
CA ASN A 89 -73.40 -28.23 21.43
C ASN A 89 -74.73 -27.45 21.41
N GLU A 90 -75.05 -26.76 22.52
CA GLU A 90 -76.25 -25.91 22.67
C GLU A 90 -76.40 -24.83 21.58
N ASN A 91 -75.29 -24.43 20.95
CA ASN A 91 -75.26 -23.44 19.88
C ASN A 91 -75.31 -24.07 18.47
N GLY A 92 -75.46 -25.39 18.36
CA GLY A 92 -75.44 -26.13 17.10
C GLY A 92 -74.05 -26.23 16.46
N ILE A 93 -72.98 -25.98 17.23
CA ILE A 93 -71.60 -26.03 16.75
C ILE A 93 -70.97 -27.35 17.19
N VAL A 94 -70.30 -28.03 16.26
CA VAL A 94 -69.42 -29.16 16.53
C VAL A 94 -68.01 -28.78 16.10
N GLN A 95 -67.00 -29.19 16.86
CA GLN A 95 -65.59 -28.93 16.58
C GLN A 95 -64.80 -30.24 16.69
N VAL A 96 -63.93 -30.49 15.72
CA VAL A 96 -62.97 -31.60 15.70
C VAL A 96 -61.57 -31.03 15.43
N SER A 97 -60.53 -31.75 15.84
CA SER A 97 -59.14 -31.39 15.54
C SER A 97 -58.41 -32.51 14.82
N LEU A 98 -57.49 -32.11 13.93
CA LEU A 98 -56.33 -32.93 13.58
C LEU A 98 -55.25 -32.69 14.63
N ASP A 99 -54.66 -33.75 15.17
CA ASP A 99 -53.62 -33.63 16.18
C ASP A 99 -52.26 -33.24 15.57
N SER A 100 -51.28 -32.93 16.42
CA SER A 100 -49.94 -32.52 15.98
C SER A 100 -49.22 -33.58 15.13
N LEU A 101 -49.50 -34.88 15.33
CA LEU A 101 -48.89 -35.96 14.54
C LEU A 101 -49.56 -36.09 13.17
N GLU A 102 -50.87 -35.87 13.11
CA GLU A 102 -51.66 -35.85 11.88
C GLU A 102 -51.32 -34.64 11.01
N THR A 103 -50.92 -33.49 11.59
CA THR A 103 -50.53 -32.28 10.84
C THR A 103 -49.05 -32.17 10.50
N GLU A 104 -48.16 -32.95 11.14
CA GLU A 104 -46.71 -32.92 10.92
C GLU A 104 -46.32 -33.12 9.45
N ASN A 105 -46.99 -34.05 8.77
CA ASN A 105 -46.60 -34.50 7.45
C ASN A 105 -47.56 -34.05 6.33
N LEU A 106 -48.37 -33.01 6.53
CA LEU A 106 -49.34 -32.54 5.53
C LEU A 106 -48.79 -31.43 4.62
N ILE A 107 -48.94 -31.59 3.30
CA ILE A 107 -48.67 -30.58 2.27
C ILE A 107 -49.91 -29.75 1.95
N ASP A 108 -51.11 -30.35 2.01
CA ASP A 108 -52.35 -29.65 1.70
C ASP A 108 -53.58 -30.39 2.24
N ILE A 109 -54.69 -29.69 2.47
CA ILE A 109 -56.01 -30.30 2.69
C ILE A 109 -56.85 -30.06 1.44
N LEU A 110 -57.15 -31.13 0.72
CA LEU A 110 -57.89 -31.08 -0.55
C LEU A 110 -59.38 -30.88 -0.34
N SER A 111 -59.96 -31.54 0.67
CA SER A 111 -61.38 -31.43 0.95
C SER A 111 -61.73 -31.72 2.39
N ILE A 112 -62.77 -31.04 2.87
CA ILE A 112 -63.44 -31.34 4.14
C ILE A 112 -64.91 -31.61 3.81
N THR A 113 -65.36 -32.82 4.11
CA THR A 113 -66.77 -33.22 4.03
C THR A 113 -67.32 -33.39 5.43
N ALA A 114 -68.41 -32.70 5.77
CA ALA A 114 -69.15 -32.92 7.01
C ALA A 114 -70.48 -33.57 6.67
N SER A 115 -70.83 -34.66 7.35
CA SER A 115 -72.02 -35.46 7.08
C SER A 115 -72.77 -35.85 8.34
N ILE A 116 -74.10 -35.93 8.23
CA ILE A 116 -75.01 -36.38 9.27
C ILE A 116 -75.76 -37.58 8.68
N GLU A 117 -75.61 -38.75 9.30
CA GLU A 117 -76.34 -39.96 8.92
C GLU A 117 -77.85 -39.81 9.21
N GLU A 118 -78.67 -40.69 8.64
CA GLU A 118 -80.12 -40.62 8.82
C GLU A 118 -80.49 -40.82 10.31
N ILE A 119 -81.14 -39.81 10.90
CA ILE A 119 -81.58 -39.82 12.30
C ILE A 119 -83.12 -39.82 12.34
N PHE A 120 -83.69 -40.63 13.22
CA PHE A 120 -85.14 -40.69 13.45
C PHE A 120 -85.70 -39.29 13.78
N GLY A 121 -86.62 -38.79 12.95
CA GLY A 121 -87.19 -37.44 13.07
C GLY A 121 -86.68 -36.39 12.05
N TYR A 122 -85.74 -36.77 11.18
CA TYR A 122 -85.15 -35.93 10.12
C TYR A 122 -85.31 -36.58 8.74
N VAL A 123 -85.28 -35.79 7.65
CA VAL A 123 -85.37 -36.33 6.27
C VAL A 123 -83.98 -36.60 5.69
N GLY A 124 -83.58 -37.86 5.62
CA GLY A 124 -82.39 -38.31 4.86
C GLY A 124 -81.05 -37.95 5.51
N SER A 125 -79.96 -38.24 4.77
CA SER A 125 -78.58 -37.88 5.14
C SER A 125 -78.22 -36.51 4.59
N PHE A 126 -77.53 -35.69 5.39
CA PHE A 126 -77.07 -34.37 4.98
C PHE A 126 -75.56 -34.36 4.86
N SER A 127 -75.02 -33.82 3.78
CA SER A 127 -73.56 -33.67 3.61
C SER A 127 -73.22 -32.35 2.95
N GLU A 128 -72.24 -31.64 3.48
CA GLU A 128 -71.62 -30.46 2.87
C GLU A 128 -70.14 -30.78 2.60
N THR A 129 -69.62 -30.34 1.45
CA THR A 129 -68.20 -30.56 1.10
C THR A 129 -67.57 -29.26 0.62
N THR A 130 -66.40 -28.92 1.17
CA THR A 130 -65.58 -27.79 0.74
C THR A 130 -64.30 -28.28 0.08
N THR A 131 -64.01 -27.86 -1.17
CA THR A 131 -62.89 -28.38 -2.00
C THR A 131 -61.91 -27.32 -2.54
N ASP A 132 -62.07 -26.03 -2.17
CA ASP A 132 -61.13 -24.93 -2.54
C ASP A 132 -60.61 -24.24 -1.27
N LEU A 133 -59.94 -25.03 -0.44
CA LEU A 133 -59.39 -24.61 0.84
C LEU A 133 -58.09 -23.85 0.56
N LYS A 134 -58.14 -22.51 0.47
CA LYS A 134 -56.93 -21.65 0.31
C LYS A 134 -56.13 -21.57 1.61
N LEU A 135 -55.69 -22.71 2.12
CA LEU A 135 -54.91 -22.81 3.34
C LEU A 135 -53.47 -22.40 3.07
N LYS A 136 -52.93 -21.55 3.95
CA LYS A 136 -51.49 -21.29 3.98
C LYS A 136 -50.84 -22.29 4.93
N ILE A 137 -49.93 -23.12 4.43
CA ILE A 137 -49.11 -23.98 5.28
C ILE A 137 -47.83 -23.25 5.68
N LYS A 138 -47.56 -23.15 6.99
CA LYS A 138 -46.32 -22.57 7.53
C LYS A 138 -45.49 -23.69 8.18
N ASP A 139 -44.26 -23.86 7.69
CA ASP A 139 -43.25 -24.71 8.34
C ASP A 139 -42.70 -24.01 9.60
N GLN A 140 -42.48 -24.75 10.70
CA GLN A 140 -42.00 -24.22 11.98
C GLN A 140 -40.50 -23.82 12.01
N ASN A 141 -39.73 -24.06 10.94
CA ASN A 141 -38.26 -23.93 11.01
C ASN A 141 -37.75 -22.49 10.83
N GLU A 142 -38.01 -21.61 11.81
CA GLU A 142 -37.42 -20.26 11.91
C GLU A 142 -35.90 -20.28 12.25
N PHE A 143 -35.31 -21.45 12.54
CA PHE A 143 -33.90 -21.59 12.93
C PHE A 143 -32.90 -21.51 11.76
N LEU A 144 -33.31 -21.84 10.54
CA LEU A 144 -32.42 -21.84 9.36
C LEU A 144 -32.11 -20.42 8.86
N GLY A 145 -33.07 -19.49 8.93
CA GLY A 145 -32.84 -18.09 8.51
C GLY A 145 -31.85 -17.33 9.40
N LEU A 146 -31.80 -17.65 10.70
CA LEU A 146 -30.89 -17.03 11.65
C LEU A 146 -29.41 -17.40 11.41
N LEU A 147 -29.15 -18.61 10.93
CA LEU A 147 -27.78 -19.06 10.62
C LEU A 147 -27.23 -18.36 9.36
N ASP A 148 -28.06 -18.16 8.34
CA ASP A 148 -27.67 -17.43 7.13
C ASP A 148 -27.38 -15.96 7.41
N ASP A 149 -28.17 -15.32 8.27
CA ASP A 149 -27.95 -13.93 8.68
C ASP A 149 -26.65 -13.76 9.49
N ILE A 150 -26.35 -14.70 10.40
CA ILE A 150 -25.08 -14.71 11.15
C ILE A 150 -23.89 -14.94 10.21
N TYR A 151 -24.01 -15.87 9.25
CA TYR A 151 -22.96 -16.14 8.28
C TYR A 151 -22.64 -14.90 7.42
N ASN A 152 -23.67 -14.22 6.91
CA ASN A 152 -23.51 -13.00 6.12
C ASN A 152 -22.89 -11.85 6.94
N PHE A 153 -23.30 -11.68 8.20
CA PHE A 153 -22.71 -10.68 9.09
C PHE A 153 -21.22 -10.92 9.34
N ILE A 154 -20.81 -12.18 9.58
CA ILE A 154 -19.40 -12.54 9.78
C ILE A 154 -18.59 -12.26 8.50
N LEU A 155 -19.12 -12.60 7.33
CA LEU A 155 -18.44 -12.42 6.05
C LEU A 155 -18.21 -10.94 5.73
N GLU A 156 -19.21 -10.09 5.94
CA GLU A 156 -19.08 -8.64 5.75
C GLU A 156 -18.03 -8.02 6.68
N GLN A 157 -18.01 -8.42 7.95
CA GLN A 157 -17.03 -7.91 8.91
C GLN A 157 -15.61 -8.35 8.58
N ILE A 158 -15.40 -9.58 8.12
CA ILE A 158 -14.08 -10.06 7.68
C ILE A 158 -13.57 -9.26 6.47
N ILE A 159 -14.44 -8.95 5.50
CA ILE A 159 -14.07 -8.14 4.34
C ILE A 159 -13.61 -6.74 4.76
N ILE A 160 -14.31 -6.10 5.70
CA ILE A 160 -13.95 -4.78 6.23
C ILE A 160 -12.60 -4.84 6.95
N VAL A 161 -12.37 -5.84 7.81
CA VAL A 161 -11.10 -6.01 8.53
C VAL A 161 -9.93 -6.23 7.58
N VAL A 162 -10.11 -7.06 6.54
CA VAL A 162 -9.08 -7.29 5.51
C VAL A 162 -8.79 -6.00 4.72
N ALA A 163 -9.81 -5.22 4.37
CA ALA A 163 -9.63 -3.94 3.68
C ALA A 163 -8.86 -2.91 4.53
N VAL A 164 -9.14 -2.85 5.84
CA VAL A 164 -8.42 -1.99 6.79
C VAL A 164 -6.96 -2.44 6.97
N LEU A 165 -6.71 -3.75 7.07
CA LEU A 165 -5.34 -4.28 7.16
C LEU A 165 -4.54 -4.01 5.88
N ALA A 166 -5.14 -4.19 4.70
CA ALA A 166 -4.50 -3.92 3.42
C ALA A 166 -4.13 -2.43 3.28
N THR A 167 -5.01 -1.51 3.69
CA THR A 167 -4.72 -0.07 3.66
C THR A 167 -3.61 0.32 4.63
N ILE A 168 -3.57 -0.24 5.85
CA ILE A 168 -2.48 -0.04 6.80
C ILE A 168 -1.14 -0.51 6.22
N ILE A 169 -1.10 -1.69 5.58
CA ILE A 169 0.11 -2.23 4.95
C ILE A 169 0.60 -1.30 3.83
N VAL A 170 -0.31 -0.80 2.98
CA VAL A 170 0.06 0.16 1.91
C VAL A 170 0.66 1.44 2.49
N ILE A 171 0.09 1.98 3.57
CA ILE A 171 0.62 3.16 4.26
C ILE A 171 2.01 2.87 4.83
N ILE A 172 2.21 1.74 5.50
CA ILE A 172 3.52 1.34 6.05
C ILE A 172 4.55 1.18 4.94
N VAL A 173 4.22 0.46 3.86
CA VAL A 173 5.12 0.28 2.70
C VAL A 173 5.46 1.62 2.06
N TYR A 174 4.50 2.53 1.92
CA TYR A 174 4.74 3.87 1.41
C TYR A 174 5.70 4.66 2.31
N PHE A 175 5.49 4.64 3.63
CA PHE A 175 6.37 5.29 4.60
C PHE A 175 7.77 4.69 4.62
N LEU A 176 7.90 3.36 4.62
CA LEU A 176 9.19 2.66 4.54
C LEU A 176 9.92 2.97 3.23
N ARG A 177 9.21 2.98 2.09
CA ARG A 177 9.81 3.35 0.79
C ARG A 177 10.28 4.80 0.77
N LYS A 178 9.53 5.71 1.41
CA LYS A 178 9.90 7.13 1.58
C LYS A 178 11.09 7.31 2.53
N LEU A 179 11.16 6.53 3.62
CA LEU A 179 12.27 6.50 4.57
C LEU A 179 13.54 5.93 3.94
N ARG A 180 13.45 4.78 3.25
CA ARG A 180 14.58 4.16 2.54
C ARG A 180 15.13 5.08 1.45
N ARG A 181 14.26 5.77 0.70
CA ARG A 181 14.68 6.82 -0.27
C ARG A 181 15.32 8.05 0.39
N ARG A 182 15.00 8.36 1.65
CA ARG A 182 15.66 9.42 2.41
C ARG A 182 17.02 8.94 2.93
N GLN A 183 17.09 7.75 3.53
CA GLN A 183 18.32 7.15 4.03
C GLN A 183 19.34 6.94 2.92
N SER A 184 18.93 6.40 1.75
CA SER A 184 19.85 6.23 0.61
C SER A 184 20.41 7.57 0.11
N LYS A 185 19.60 8.63 0.17
CA LYS A 185 20.07 9.99 -0.12
C LYS A 185 21.03 10.48 0.94
N PHE A 186 20.76 10.23 2.23
CA PHE A 186 21.66 10.62 3.32
C PHE A 186 23.01 9.89 3.28
N THR A 187 23.03 8.59 3.00
CA THR A 187 24.28 7.82 2.85
C THR A 187 25.07 8.25 1.62
N MET A 188 24.38 8.49 0.49
CA MET A 188 25.00 9.03 -0.72
C MET A 188 25.54 10.45 -0.50
N TYR A 189 24.83 11.30 0.26
CA TYR A 189 25.30 12.64 0.64
C TYR A 189 26.43 12.63 1.67
N ALA A 190 26.62 11.54 2.42
CA ALA A 190 27.72 11.36 3.35
C ALA A 190 28.97 10.87 2.61
N GLN A 191 28.82 9.88 1.72
CA GLN A 191 29.88 9.42 0.82
C GLN A 191 30.36 10.54 -0.12
N GLU A 192 29.44 11.27 -0.78
CA GLU A 192 29.79 12.47 -1.56
C GLU A 192 30.49 13.57 -0.71
N SER A 193 30.30 13.58 0.61
CA SER A 193 30.93 14.55 1.51
C SER A 193 32.32 14.10 1.98
N GLU A 194 32.50 12.81 2.22
CA GLU A 194 33.80 12.20 2.55
C GLU A 194 34.72 12.24 1.33
N ASP A 195 34.21 11.86 0.16
CA ASP A 195 34.92 11.94 -1.12
C ASP A 195 35.33 13.37 -1.45
N ALA A 196 34.45 14.35 -1.19
CA ALA A 196 34.76 15.77 -1.39
C ALA A 196 35.83 16.30 -0.42
N SER A 197 35.84 15.85 0.83
CA SER A 197 36.90 16.24 1.78
C SER A 197 38.23 15.65 1.36
N ALA A 198 38.26 14.35 1.07
CA ALA A 198 39.47 13.67 0.62
C ALA A 198 40.02 14.30 -0.66
N GLU A 199 39.15 14.62 -1.63
CA GLU A 199 39.59 15.27 -2.88
C GLU A 199 40.16 16.66 -2.63
N ILE A 200 39.49 17.53 -1.87
CA ILE A 200 39.96 18.90 -1.61
C ILE A 200 41.24 18.91 -0.76
N ASP A 201 41.33 18.04 0.25
CA ASP A 201 42.52 17.89 1.09
C ASP A 201 43.71 17.34 0.29
N GLY A 202 43.45 16.37 -0.60
CA GLY A 202 44.46 15.83 -1.51
C GLY A 202 44.95 16.88 -2.52
N LEU A 203 44.07 17.69 -3.09
CA LEU A 203 44.47 18.83 -3.92
C LEU A 203 45.29 19.86 -3.11
N ARG A 204 44.88 20.18 -1.89
CA ARG A 204 45.60 21.11 -1.02
C ARG A 204 47.00 20.60 -0.67
N SER A 205 47.22 19.30 -0.49
CA SER A 205 48.52 18.77 -0.12
C SER A 205 49.54 18.74 -1.27
N MET A 206 49.13 18.85 -2.54
CA MET A 206 50.04 18.76 -3.69
C MET A 206 50.91 20.01 -3.89
N HIS A 207 52.23 19.86 -4.04
CA HIS A 207 53.17 20.98 -4.27
C HIS A 207 53.65 21.09 -5.71
N GLY A 208 53.71 19.97 -6.42
CA GLY A 208 54.06 19.97 -7.82
C GLY A 208 53.88 18.62 -8.49
N ILE A 209 53.96 18.66 -9.82
CA ILE A 209 53.88 17.50 -10.70
C ILE A 209 55.10 17.56 -11.61
N ILE A 210 55.79 16.43 -11.74
CA ILE A 210 56.94 16.25 -12.63
C ILE A 210 56.62 15.07 -13.53
N MET A 211 56.85 15.19 -14.84
CA MET A 211 56.79 14.06 -15.75
C MET A 211 58.12 13.84 -16.43
N SER A 212 58.54 12.59 -16.47
CA SER A 212 59.81 12.14 -17.03
C SER A 212 59.59 11.02 -18.04
N ALA A 213 60.47 10.94 -19.03
CA ALA A 213 60.48 9.88 -20.02
C ALA A 213 60.74 8.52 -19.35
N GLY A 214 59.95 7.49 -19.68
CA GLY A 214 60.13 6.15 -19.11
C GLY A 214 61.46 5.50 -19.50
N SER A 215 61.98 5.82 -20.68
CA SER A 215 63.21 5.23 -21.24
C SER A 215 64.51 5.92 -20.82
N THR A 216 64.46 7.22 -20.48
CA THR A 216 65.66 8.02 -20.18
C THR A 216 65.63 8.71 -18.82
N GLY A 217 64.49 8.75 -18.14
CA GLY A 217 64.29 9.48 -16.88
C GLY A 217 64.35 11.00 -17.02
N ILE A 218 64.51 11.54 -18.23
CA ILE A 218 64.64 12.99 -18.46
C ILE A 218 63.29 13.67 -18.23
N PRO A 219 63.22 14.70 -17.35
CA PRO A 219 61.98 15.46 -17.15
C PRO A 219 61.67 16.31 -18.37
N PHE A 220 60.41 16.26 -18.83
CA PHE A 220 59.91 17.08 -19.94
C PHE A 220 58.75 18.00 -19.51
N TYR A 221 58.27 17.84 -18.28
CA TYR A 221 57.23 18.69 -17.71
C TYR A 221 57.45 18.84 -16.22
N GLU A 222 57.39 20.08 -15.76
CA GLU A 222 57.44 20.44 -14.35
C GLU A 222 56.39 21.52 -14.09
N TYR A 223 55.56 21.29 -13.08
CA TYR A 223 54.56 22.25 -12.63
C TYR A 223 54.64 22.38 -11.12
N THR A 224 54.79 23.61 -10.64
CA THR A 224 54.85 23.94 -9.21
C THR A 224 53.72 24.89 -8.89
N PHE A 225 52.85 24.52 -7.94
CA PHE A 225 51.71 25.35 -7.55
C PHE A 225 52.18 26.64 -6.88
N THR A 226 51.45 27.74 -7.08
CA THR A 226 51.81 29.05 -6.53
C THR A 226 51.80 29.07 -5.01
N SER A 227 50.91 28.29 -4.39
CA SER A 227 50.84 28.10 -2.93
C SER A 227 52.06 27.36 -2.35
N ALA A 228 52.71 26.51 -3.13
CA ALA A 228 53.99 25.93 -2.73
C ALA A 228 55.03 27.06 -2.65
N ARG A 229 55.17 27.90 -3.70
CA ARG A 229 56.18 28.97 -3.81
C ARG A 229 56.21 29.96 -2.65
N THR A 230 55.09 30.20 -1.97
CA THR A 230 54.98 31.12 -0.83
C THR A 230 55.20 30.45 0.52
N SER A 231 55.13 29.12 0.59
CA SER A 231 55.26 28.31 1.81
C SER A 231 56.50 27.42 1.83
N ILE A 232 57.38 27.53 0.82
CA ILE A 232 58.59 26.72 0.74
C ILE A 232 59.56 27.07 1.87
N ASP A 233 59.47 26.31 2.95
CA ASP A 233 60.50 26.21 3.96
C ASP A 233 61.75 25.58 3.30
N THR A 234 62.94 26.13 3.58
CA THR A 234 64.22 25.54 3.17
C THR A 234 64.35 24.06 3.57
N ALA A 235 63.66 23.63 4.64
CA ALA A 235 63.53 22.24 5.04
C ALA A 235 62.73 21.38 4.05
N LEU A 236 61.69 21.93 3.41
CA LEU A 236 60.88 21.25 2.40
C LEU A 236 61.68 21.05 1.10
N ILE A 237 62.50 22.01 0.66
CA ILE A 237 63.39 21.84 -0.50
C ILE A 237 64.42 20.74 -0.23
N SER A 238 65.05 20.77 0.96
CA SER A 238 65.99 19.72 1.38
C SER A 238 65.31 18.36 1.49
N GLY A 239 64.06 18.32 1.97
CA GLY A 239 63.22 17.13 2.02
C GLY A 239 62.86 16.60 0.64
N ILE A 240 62.43 17.47 -0.29
CA ILE A 240 62.12 17.14 -1.68
C ILE A 240 63.35 16.61 -2.40
N THR A 241 64.50 17.28 -2.31
CA THR A 241 65.73 16.81 -2.97
C THR A 241 66.23 15.49 -2.40
N THR A 242 66.22 15.31 -1.07
CA THR A 242 66.60 14.04 -0.44
C THR A 242 65.63 12.92 -0.81
N ALA A 243 64.32 13.20 -0.77
CA ALA A 243 63.29 12.24 -1.13
C ALA A 243 63.37 11.88 -2.62
N LEU A 244 63.58 12.85 -3.51
CA LEU A 244 63.71 12.61 -4.94
C LEU A 244 64.98 11.79 -5.25
N SER A 245 66.13 12.13 -4.67
CA SER A 245 67.38 11.37 -4.88
C SER A 245 67.30 9.94 -4.34
N MET A 246 66.60 9.70 -3.23
CA MET A 246 66.42 8.35 -2.68
C MET A 246 65.34 7.57 -3.44
N PHE A 247 64.25 8.22 -3.85
CA PHE A 247 63.21 7.62 -4.67
C PHE A 247 63.76 7.16 -6.03
N LEU A 248 64.58 7.99 -6.68
CA LEU A 248 65.28 7.61 -7.91
C LEU A 248 66.26 6.45 -7.71
N ASN A 249 66.81 6.27 -6.50
CA ASN A 249 67.67 5.13 -6.15
C ASN A 249 66.89 3.86 -5.74
N GLU A 250 65.64 4.00 -5.27
CA GLU A 250 64.77 2.90 -4.81
C GLU A 250 63.72 2.46 -5.84
N LEU A 251 63.55 3.23 -6.93
CA LEU A 251 62.67 2.91 -8.05
C LEU A 251 63.05 1.54 -8.63
N ASN A 252 62.20 0.55 -8.40
CA ASN A 252 62.36 -0.75 -9.04
C ASN A 252 62.02 -0.58 -10.52
N GLU A 253 62.97 -0.84 -11.42
CA GLU A 253 62.78 -0.63 -12.85
C GLU A 253 61.68 -1.52 -13.46
N GLU A 254 61.19 -2.53 -12.74
CA GLU A 254 60.31 -3.58 -13.27
C GLU A 254 58.81 -3.49 -12.93
N VAL A 255 58.35 -2.58 -12.06
CA VAL A 255 56.93 -2.52 -11.63
C VAL A 255 56.18 -1.35 -12.27
N LEU A 256 55.08 -1.65 -13.00
CA LEU A 256 54.13 -0.65 -13.49
C LEU A 256 53.09 -0.30 -12.41
N GLY A 257 52.64 0.95 -12.40
CA GLY A 257 51.59 1.42 -11.48
C GLY A 257 52.08 2.47 -10.48
N PHE A 258 51.41 2.52 -9.32
CA PHE A 258 51.71 3.51 -8.28
C PHE A 258 52.78 3.00 -7.32
N GLU A 259 53.80 3.84 -7.13
CA GLU A 259 54.77 3.73 -6.05
C GLU A 259 54.69 4.98 -5.19
N HIS A 260 54.93 4.83 -3.90
CA HIS A 260 54.77 5.91 -2.93
C HIS A 260 55.88 5.87 -1.90
N MET A 261 56.40 7.05 -1.55
CA MET A 261 57.42 7.21 -0.53
C MET A 261 57.12 8.41 0.35
N GLU A 262 57.24 8.22 1.67
CA GLU A 262 57.14 9.29 2.67
C GLU A 262 58.49 9.49 3.36
N ARG A 263 58.99 10.72 3.36
CA ARG A 263 60.20 11.06 4.10
C ARG A 263 60.23 12.54 4.47
N ALA A 264 60.63 12.84 5.70
CA ALA A 264 60.85 14.20 6.20
C ALA A 264 59.65 15.16 5.98
N GLY A 265 58.42 14.66 6.10
CA GLY A 265 57.20 15.46 5.90
C GLY A 265 56.83 15.68 4.42
N VAL A 266 57.51 15.02 3.48
CA VAL A 266 57.20 15.03 2.05
C VAL A 266 56.77 13.63 1.63
N SER A 267 55.69 13.59 0.83
CA SER A 267 55.12 12.43 0.19
C SER A 267 55.32 12.55 -1.32
N ILE A 268 56.05 11.60 -1.90
CA ILE A 268 56.23 11.48 -3.35
C ILE A 268 55.42 10.27 -3.82
N THR A 269 54.44 10.53 -4.68
CA THR A 269 53.67 9.50 -5.35
C THR A 269 54.07 9.47 -6.82
N SER A 270 54.52 8.31 -7.31
CA SER A 270 54.90 8.10 -8.70
C SER A 270 53.92 7.15 -9.38
N HIS A 271 53.44 7.50 -10.57
CA HIS A 271 52.73 6.60 -11.47
C HIS A 271 53.63 6.30 -12.66
N LYS A 272 54.11 5.06 -12.76
CA LYS A 272 54.87 4.58 -13.90
C LYS A 272 53.95 3.92 -14.93
N SER A 273 54.07 4.36 -16.17
CA SER A 273 53.34 3.84 -17.32
C SER A 273 54.33 3.48 -18.43
N ASP A 274 53.84 3.04 -19.59
CA ASP A 274 54.67 2.44 -20.64
C ASP A 274 55.68 3.42 -21.27
N LEU A 275 55.34 4.72 -21.36
CA LEU A 275 56.14 5.72 -22.06
C LEU A 275 56.71 6.80 -21.14
N SER A 276 56.07 7.04 -20.00
CA SER A 276 56.48 8.07 -19.04
C SER A 276 56.20 7.70 -17.59
N THR A 277 56.85 8.45 -16.69
CA THR A 277 56.62 8.39 -15.25
C THR A 277 56.13 9.76 -14.78
N MET A 278 55.01 9.79 -14.06
CA MET A 278 54.45 11.00 -13.45
C MET A 278 54.70 10.96 -11.94
N MET A 279 55.43 11.92 -11.42
CA MET A 279 55.68 12.09 -10.00
C MET A 279 54.89 13.28 -9.47
N VAL A 280 54.24 13.09 -8.32
CA VAL A 280 53.51 14.13 -7.61
C VAL A 280 54.12 14.29 -6.22
N ILE A 281 54.50 15.52 -5.92
CA ILE A 281 55.09 15.91 -4.63
C ILE A 281 53.96 16.47 -3.78
N SER A 282 53.86 16.05 -2.52
CA SER A 282 52.78 16.41 -1.61
C SER A 282 53.20 16.41 -0.14
N ASP A 283 52.44 17.05 0.75
CA ASP A 283 52.67 16.99 2.22
C ASP A 283 52.21 15.68 2.86
N ALA A 284 51.31 14.96 2.21
CA ALA A 284 50.65 13.77 2.73
C ALA A 284 50.29 12.82 1.58
N PRO A 285 50.12 11.52 1.87
CA PRO A 285 49.73 10.53 0.88
C PRO A 285 48.47 10.95 0.13
N LEU A 286 48.51 10.82 -1.19
CA LEU A 286 47.39 11.19 -2.02
C LEU A 286 46.24 10.18 -1.84
N PRO A 287 45.00 10.63 -1.63
CA PRO A 287 43.88 9.74 -1.46
C PRO A 287 43.52 9.03 -2.77
N PRO A 288 42.86 7.84 -2.71
CA PRO A 288 42.56 7.03 -3.89
C PRO A 288 41.87 7.78 -5.04
N ILE A 289 40.98 8.74 -4.72
CA ILE A 289 40.28 9.55 -5.72
C ILE A 289 41.24 10.42 -6.54
N ILE A 290 42.29 10.97 -5.93
CA ILE A 290 43.33 11.75 -6.61
C ILE A 290 44.25 10.83 -7.40
N LEU A 291 44.62 9.66 -6.84
CA LEU A 291 45.42 8.66 -7.55
C LEU A 291 44.72 8.20 -8.84
N GLU A 292 43.43 7.91 -8.78
CA GLU A 292 42.65 7.53 -9.97
C GLU A 292 42.62 8.65 -11.02
N GLN A 293 42.43 9.91 -10.61
CA GLN A 293 42.48 11.06 -11.51
C GLN A 293 43.85 11.25 -12.14
N LEU A 294 44.93 11.10 -11.37
CA LEU A 294 46.31 11.19 -11.86
C LEU A 294 46.62 10.09 -12.87
N LYS A 295 46.22 8.84 -12.59
CA LYS A 295 46.36 7.73 -13.54
C LYS A 295 45.64 8.01 -14.86
N ASN A 296 44.40 8.47 -14.78
CA ASN A 296 43.60 8.78 -15.97
C ASN A 296 44.20 9.96 -16.77
N GLY A 297 44.69 10.99 -16.07
CA GLY A 297 45.39 12.12 -16.68
C GLY A 297 46.71 11.70 -17.35
N HIS A 298 47.50 10.87 -16.66
CA HIS A 298 48.77 10.36 -17.17
C HIS A 298 48.57 9.54 -18.46
N HIS A 299 47.65 8.58 -18.46
CA HIS A 299 47.34 7.81 -19.68
C HIS A 299 46.80 8.67 -20.82
N ALA A 300 46.05 9.74 -20.52
CA ALA A 300 45.57 10.65 -21.57
C ALA A 300 46.71 11.42 -22.24
N ILE A 301 47.69 11.88 -21.46
CA ILE A 301 48.91 12.52 -21.98
C ILE A 301 49.68 11.53 -22.85
N GLU A 302 49.90 10.30 -22.37
CA GLU A 302 50.62 9.29 -23.14
C GLU A 302 49.92 8.98 -24.47
N ASN A 303 48.60 8.82 -24.45
CA ASN A 303 47.85 8.55 -25.66
C ASN A 303 47.96 9.70 -26.68
N LYS A 304 47.86 10.95 -26.20
CA LYS A 304 47.87 12.14 -27.06
C LYS A 304 49.25 12.46 -27.62
N PHE A 305 50.29 12.31 -26.80
CA PHE A 305 51.67 12.69 -27.16
C PHE A 305 52.59 11.48 -27.40
N SER A 306 52.04 10.26 -27.50
CA SER A 306 52.76 8.99 -27.67
C SER A 306 53.94 9.05 -28.65
N LYS A 307 53.72 9.62 -29.85
CA LYS A 307 54.75 9.74 -30.89
C LYS A 307 55.93 10.62 -30.49
N GLN A 308 55.69 11.66 -29.69
CA GLN A 308 56.73 12.54 -29.16
C GLN A 308 57.43 11.89 -27.97
N LEU A 309 56.68 11.20 -27.09
CA LEU A 309 57.21 10.50 -25.93
C LEU A 309 58.12 9.32 -26.28
N MET A 310 57.92 8.69 -27.44
CA MET A 310 58.81 7.63 -27.96
C MET A 310 60.17 8.14 -28.44
N ILE A 311 60.34 9.45 -28.67
CA ILE A 311 61.58 10.03 -29.21
C ILE A 311 62.06 11.12 -28.26
N PRO A 312 63.10 10.88 -27.44
CA PRO A 312 63.54 11.80 -26.37
C PRO A 312 63.74 13.25 -26.82
N GLU A 313 64.30 13.46 -28.01
CA GLU A 313 64.55 14.79 -28.58
C GLU A 313 63.27 15.58 -28.86
N ARG A 314 62.16 14.89 -29.19
CA ARG A 314 60.86 15.51 -29.51
C ARG A 314 59.97 15.71 -28.29
N MET A 315 60.37 15.18 -27.14
CA MET A 315 59.62 15.36 -25.89
C MET A 315 59.66 16.82 -25.43
N MET A 316 60.81 17.48 -25.64
CA MET A 316 60.99 18.89 -25.32
C MET A 316 60.16 19.84 -26.19
N ASP A 317 59.62 19.35 -27.32
CA ASP A 317 58.72 20.14 -28.18
C ASP A 317 57.29 20.21 -27.63
N ILE A 318 56.96 19.44 -26.58
CA ILE A 318 55.63 19.48 -25.97
C ILE A 318 55.55 20.71 -25.08
N GLU A 319 54.81 21.73 -25.50
CA GLU A 319 54.61 22.91 -24.66
C GLU A 319 53.92 22.51 -23.32
N PRO A 320 54.44 22.95 -22.16
CA PRO A 320 53.91 22.56 -20.85
C PRO A 320 52.41 22.83 -20.67
N ILE A 321 51.89 23.90 -21.30
CA ILE A 321 50.46 24.24 -21.25
C ILE A 321 49.57 23.14 -21.83
N ASN A 322 50.05 22.42 -22.85
CA ASN A 322 49.30 21.34 -23.49
C ASN A 322 49.17 20.11 -22.57
N ILE A 323 50.16 19.87 -21.72
CA ILE A 323 50.14 18.84 -20.69
C ILE A 323 49.18 19.25 -19.57
N THR A 324 49.30 20.47 -19.05
CA THR A 324 48.40 21.00 -18.01
C THR A 324 46.94 20.96 -18.46
N ASN A 325 46.64 21.36 -19.71
CA ASN A 325 45.30 21.30 -20.27
C ASN A 325 44.75 19.87 -20.35
N GLU A 326 45.59 18.89 -20.69
CA GLU A 326 45.17 17.50 -20.74
C GLU A 326 44.86 16.95 -19.34
N LEU A 327 45.69 17.25 -18.33
CA LEU A 327 45.43 16.91 -16.93
C LEU A 327 44.09 17.47 -16.44
N VAL A 328 43.83 18.75 -16.71
CA VAL A 328 42.59 19.43 -16.32
C VAL A 328 41.37 18.82 -17.02
N SER A 329 41.50 18.49 -18.31
CA SER A 329 40.42 17.88 -19.09
C SER A 329 39.99 16.51 -18.56
N LYS A 330 40.89 15.80 -17.87
CA LYS A 330 40.65 14.48 -17.26
C LYS A 330 40.28 14.56 -15.78
N SER A 331 39.63 15.65 -15.40
CA SER A 331 39.02 15.85 -14.08
C SER A 331 40.01 16.04 -12.92
N LEU A 332 41.30 16.20 -13.21
CA LEU A 332 42.24 16.67 -12.21
C LEU A 332 42.01 18.18 -12.01
N LYS A 333 41.40 18.55 -10.88
CA LYS A 333 40.97 19.93 -10.61
C LYS A 333 42.13 20.85 -10.21
N LEU A 334 43.27 20.76 -10.90
CA LEU A 334 44.50 21.51 -10.59
C LEU A 334 44.24 23.01 -10.53
N ASN A 335 43.45 23.52 -11.47
CA ASN A 335 43.16 24.94 -11.57
C ASN A 335 42.30 25.45 -10.40
N LEU A 336 41.69 24.58 -9.58
CA LEU A 336 40.99 24.99 -8.36
C LEU A 336 41.98 25.47 -7.28
N LYS A 337 43.24 25.03 -7.33
CA LYS A 337 44.28 25.37 -6.35
C LYS A 337 44.90 26.75 -6.59
N GLU A 338 44.87 27.20 -7.83
CA GLU A 338 45.41 28.48 -8.29
C GLU A 338 44.34 29.59 -8.17
N ASP A 339 44.47 30.63 -9.00
CA ASP A 339 43.57 31.78 -9.02
C ASP A 339 42.17 31.41 -9.51
N VAL A 340 41.17 31.75 -8.69
CA VAL A 340 39.75 31.48 -8.94
C VAL A 340 38.91 32.74 -8.73
N ILE A 341 37.80 32.81 -9.48
CA ILE A 341 36.75 33.83 -9.31
C ILE A 341 35.45 33.19 -8.81
N ILE A 342 34.64 33.98 -8.11
CA ILE A 342 33.33 33.54 -7.61
C ILE A 342 32.19 34.15 -8.44
N ARG A 343 31.51 33.33 -9.25
CA ARG A 343 30.34 33.74 -10.05
C ARG A 343 29.06 33.75 -9.22
N ILE A 344 28.74 34.94 -8.67
CA ILE A 344 27.56 35.15 -7.81
C ILE A 344 26.22 34.80 -8.48
N ASN A 345 26.10 34.95 -9.81
CA ASN A 345 24.87 34.60 -10.52
C ASN A 345 24.53 33.10 -10.43
N ASN A 346 25.54 32.23 -10.45
CA ASN A 346 25.36 30.78 -10.32
C ASN A 346 25.08 30.38 -8.87
N LEU A 347 25.66 31.11 -7.90
CA LEU A 347 25.39 30.91 -6.49
C LEU A 347 23.90 31.12 -6.15
N LYS A 348 23.28 32.19 -6.69
CA LYS A 348 21.84 32.46 -6.51
C LYS A 348 20.96 31.34 -7.07
N LYS A 349 21.34 30.73 -8.21
CA LYS A 349 20.62 29.59 -8.80
C LYS A 349 20.71 28.36 -7.91
N LEU A 350 21.91 28.07 -7.39
CA LEU A 350 22.15 26.91 -6.54
C LEU A 350 21.44 27.00 -5.18
N GLN A 351 21.39 28.18 -4.57
CA GLN A 351 20.66 28.44 -3.31
C GLN A 351 19.15 28.19 -3.41
N LYS A 352 18.58 28.19 -4.62
CA LYS A 352 17.16 27.86 -4.84
C LYS A 352 16.90 26.36 -5.00
N ARG A 353 17.93 25.51 -5.14
CA ARG A 353 17.76 24.06 -5.31
C ARG A 353 17.36 23.37 -4.01
N LYS A 354 16.22 22.68 -4.02
CA LYS A 354 15.69 21.92 -2.87
C LYS A 354 16.48 20.63 -2.56
N SER A 355 17.31 20.16 -3.48
CA SER A 355 18.15 18.96 -3.29
C SER A 355 19.34 19.19 -2.34
N ILE A 356 19.71 20.44 -2.05
CA ILE A 356 20.81 20.78 -1.14
C ILE A 356 20.24 21.15 0.23
N SER A 357 20.87 20.65 1.28
CA SER A 357 20.44 20.91 2.66
C SER A 357 20.37 22.41 2.95
N ARG A 358 19.45 22.81 3.84
CA ARG A 358 19.28 24.22 4.22
C ARG A 358 20.56 24.79 4.85
N LYS A 359 21.27 24.00 5.66
CA LYS A 359 22.57 24.36 6.26
C LYS A 359 23.57 24.73 5.18
N ILE A 360 23.86 23.83 4.24
CA ILE A 360 24.83 24.07 3.15
C ILE A 360 24.45 25.29 2.33
N ARG A 361 23.17 25.47 1.97
CA ARG A 361 22.73 26.64 1.20
C ARG A 361 22.96 27.97 1.92
N ASN A 362 22.78 27.99 3.24
CA ASN A 362 23.06 29.16 4.07
C ASN A 362 24.56 29.41 4.17
N ASP A 363 25.34 28.37 4.44
CA ASP A 363 26.80 28.44 4.60
C ASP A 363 27.49 28.85 3.28
N MET A 364 26.99 28.38 2.13
CA MET A 364 27.43 28.85 0.80
C MET A 364 27.21 30.36 0.60
N GLY A 365 26.31 30.98 1.37
CA GLY A 365 26.14 32.44 1.39
C GLY A 365 27.41 33.18 1.84
N ALA A 366 28.32 32.51 2.55
CA ALA A 366 29.62 33.07 2.93
C ALA A 366 30.48 33.42 1.70
N LEU A 367 30.39 32.63 0.61
CA LEU A 367 31.12 32.91 -0.64
C LEU A 367 30.75 34.25 -1.27
N LYS A 368 29.51 34.74 -1.05
CA LYS A 368 29.11 36.07 -1.50
C LYS A 368 29.86 37.18 -0.76
N LYS A 369 30.11 36.99 0.53
CA LYS A 369 30.90 37.93 1.34
C LYS A 369 32.37 37.90 0.92
N LEU A 370 32.90 36.70 0.64
CA LEU A 370 34.27 36.54 0.14
C LEU A 370 34.47 37.21 -1.23
N ASN A 371 33.54 37.04 -2.17
CA ASN A 371 33.64 37.70 -3.47
C ASN A 371 33.65 39.22 -3.33
N LYS A 372 32.81 39.78 -2.46
CA LYS A 372 32.80 41.23 -2.23
C LYS A 372 34.14 41.72 -1.68
N LEU A 373 34.74 40.97 -0.74
CA LEU A 373 36.05 41.30 -0.19
C LEU A 373 37.13 41.27 -1.28
N SER A 374 37.13 40.24 -2.14
CA SER A 374 38.05 40.14 -3.28
C SER A 374 37.84 41.26 -4.31
N ASP A 375 36.59 41.62 -4.62
CA ASP A 375 36.26 42.75 -5.50
C ASP A 375 36.78 44.09 -4.91
N ASP A 376 36.63 44.27 -3.59
CA ASP A 376 37.07 45.48 -2.88
C ASP A 376 38.61 45.56 -2.80
N THR A 377 39.32 44.43 -2.60
CA THR A 377 40.79 44.37 -2.47
C THR A 377 41.54 44.17 -3.78
N HIS A 378 40.84 43.80 -4.85
CA HIS A 378 41.42 43.35 -6.13
C HIS A 378 42.37 42.13 -5.98
N GLU A 379 42.27 41.38 -4.88
CA GLU A 379 43.05 40.16 -4.68
C GLU A 379 42.36 38.97 -5.35
N LEU A 380 43.13 38.21 -6.13
CA LEU A 380 42.68 36.93 -6.66
C LEU A 380 42.55 35.92 -5.51
N LEU A 381 41.50 35.10 -5.55
CA LEU A 381 41.25 34.10 -4.54
C LEU A 381 41.94 32.80 -4.95
N ASN A 382 42.50 32.08 -3.99
CA ASN A 382 42.93 30.69 -4.18
C ASN A 382 42.22 29.75 -3.19
N LEU A 383 42.44 28.45 -3.34
CA LEU A 383 41.81 27.42 -2.50
C LEU A 383 42.05 27.64 -1.00
N GLU A 384 43.28 28.01 -0.63
CA GLU A 384 43.68 28.18 0.77
C GLU A 384 43.02 29.41 1.41
N MET A 385 42.90 30.51 0.66
CA MET A 385 42.17 31.71 1.09
C MET A 385 40.69 31.40 1.29
N ILE A 386 40.07 30.61 0.40
CA ILE A 386 38.67 30.21 0.52
C ILE A 386 38.46 29.33 1.76
N LEU A 387 39.30 28.31 1.97
CA LEU A 387 39.23 27.43 3.13
C LEU A 387 39.41 28.21 4.43
N THR A 388 40.42 29.07 4.51
CA THR A 388 40.70 29.92 5.66
C THR A 388 39.52 30.86 5.96
N PHE A 389 38.93 31.45 4.92
CA PHE A 389 37.76 32.31 5.09
C PHE A 389 36.54 31.54 5.62
N LEU A 390 36.24 30.35 5.08
CA LEU A 390 35.12 29.53 5.57
C LEU A 390 35.33 29.10 7.02
N LYS A 391 36.56 28.71 7.38
CA LYS A 391 36.94 28.40 8.77
C LYS A 391 36.73 29.60 9.69
N SER A 392 37.08 30.82 9.25
CA SER A 392 36.83 32.07 10.01
C SER A 392 35.35 32.36 10.27
N LYS A 393 34.43 31.70 9.54
CA LYS A 393 32.98 31.78 9.74
C LYS A 393 32.42 30.64 10.61
N ASN A 394 33.28 29.90 11.30
CA ASN A 394 32.94 28.72 12.10
C ASN A 394 32.24 27.61 11.28
N ILE A 395 32.57 27.50 9.98
CA ILE A 395 32.14 26.38 9.15
C ILE A 395 33.16 25.26 9.34
N ASP A 396 32.69 24.07 9.72
CA ASP A 396 33.53 22.89 9.91
C ASP A 396 34.22 22.48 8.59
N HIS A 397 35.43 21.90 8.70
CA HIS A 397 36.29 21.58 7.55
C HIS A 397 35.58 20.73 6.50
N THR A 398 34.92 19.65 6.93
CA THR A 398 34.18 18.75 6.04
C THR A 398 33.07 19.50 5.28
N THR A 399 32.32 20.37 5.96
CA THR A 399 31.31 21.22 5.31
C THR A 399 31.95 22.25 4.36
N ALA A 400 33.11 22.82 4.70
CA ALA A 400 33.83 23.74 3.84
C ALA A 400 34.31 23.07 2.54
N CYS A 401 34.94 21.89 2.62
CA CYS A 401 35.35 21.10 1.45
C CYS A 401 34.14 20.77 0.57
N ARG A 402 33.03 20.36 1.17
CA ARG A 402 31.79 20.10 0.44
C ARG A 402 31.23 21.34 -0.27
N ILE A 403 31.29 22.51 0.38
CA ILE A 403 30.89 23.78 -0.23
C ILE A 403 31.76 24.10 -1.44
N ILE A 404 33.07 23.94 -1.33
CA ILE A 404 34.03 24.21 -2.41
C ILE A 404 33.79 23.26 -3.58
N TYR A 405 33.69 21.95 -3.31
CA TYR A 405 33.38 20.95 -4.32
C TYR A 405 32.08 21.26 -5.07
N LEU A 406 30.99 21.50 -4.34
CA LEU A 406 29.70 21.85 -4.94
C LEU A 406 29.76 23.17 -5.73
N ALA A 407 30.50 24.15 -5.22
CA ALA A 407 30.68 25.43 -5.89
C ALA A 407 31.46 25.28 -7.19
N TYR A 408 32.51 24.46 -7.22
CA TYR A 408 33.27 24.16 -8.43
C TYR A 408 32.42 23.45 -9.49
N VAL A 409 31.75 22.35 -9.12
CA VAL A 409 30.90 21.57 -10.04
C VAL A 409 29.74 22.40 -10.63
N ASN A 410 29.24 23.39 -9.89
CA ASN A 410 28.17 24.28 -10.35
C ASN A 410 28.68 25.60 -10.97
N PHE A 411 29.96 25.68 -11.34
CA PHE A 411 30.59 26.85 -11.95
C PHE A 411 30.38 28.14 -11.15
N ILE A 412 30.39 28.01 -9.82
CA ILE A 412 30.38 29.14 -8.89
C ILE A 412 31.81 29.54 -8.60
N ILE A 413 32.67 28.61 -8.19
CA ILE A 413 34.12 28.82 -8.16
C ILE A 413 34.63 28.41 -9.53
N VAL A 414 35.26 29.33 -10.25
CA VAL A 414 35.76 29.09 -11.61
C VAL A 414 37.22 29.51 -11.66
N PRO A 415 38.12 28.63 -12.12
CA PRO A 415 39.51 29.02 -12.37
C PRO A 415 39.63 30.08 -13.46
N ILE A 416 40.67 30.91 -13.36
CA ILE A 416 40.98 31.96 -14.35
C ILE A 416 41.84 31.40 -15.48
#